data_AF-A0A073JXY9-F1
#
_entry.id   AF-A0A073JXY9-F1
#
_cell.length_a   1.000
_cell.length_b   1.000
_cell.length_c   1.000
_cell.angle_alpha   90.00
_cell.angle_beta   90.00
_cell.angle_gamma   90.00
#
_symmetry.space_group_name_H-M   'P 1'
#
loop_
_entity.id
_entity.type
_entity.pdbx_description
1 polymer ?
#
loop_
_entity_poly.entity_id
_entity_poly.type
_entity_poly.pdbx_seq_one_letter_code
_entity_poly.pdbx_strand_id
1 'polypeptide(L)'
;MELFILFLTIIVLNVAVNMISARNRKRWIISGLIVMFLFAPIAMGITIYTVGLTTGDGISGGIVGFVYGALVFLNGIAFLIKGFMTPKMNVNNRTT
;
A
#
# COMPACT_ATOMS: atom_id res chain seq x y z
N MET A 1 -4.22 -17.09 10.55
CA MET A 1 -3.01 -16.30 10.87
C MET A 1 -2.63 -15.38 9.73
N GLU A 2 -2.43 -15.89 8.52
CA GLU A 2 -1.97 -15.09 7.37
C GLU A 2 -2.96 -13.98 6.98
N LEU A 3 -4.23 -14.32 6.70
CA LEU A 3 -5.26 -13.30 6.37
C LEU A 3 -5.40 -12.19 7.42
N PHE A 4 -5.13 -12.49 8.69
CA PHE A 4 -5.16 -11.52 9.77
C PHE A 4 -3.98 -10.53 9.68
N ILE A 5 -2.80 -11.02 9.31
CA ILE A 5 -1.61 -10.18 9.07
C ILE A 5 -1.81 -9.27 7.85
N LEU A 6 -2.45 -9.76 6.78
CA LEU A 6 -2.82 -8.91 5.63
C LEU A 6 -3.77 -7.80 6.06
N PHE A 7 -4.82 -8.14 6.80
CA PHE A 7 -5.82 -7.18 7.24
C PHE A 7 -5.20 -6.10 8.13
N LEU A 8 -4.33 -6.50 9.06
CA LEU A 8 -3.54 -5.58 9.88
C LEU A 8 -2.63 -4.69 9.03
N THR A 9 -1.91 -5.26 8.07
CA THR A 9 -1.00 -4.52 7.19
C THR A 9 -1.75 -3.47 6.39
N ILE A 10 -2.91 -3.81 5.82
CA ILE A 10 -3.77 -2.87 5.07
C ILE A 10 -4.31 -1.77 5.98
N ILE A 11 -4.77 -2.09 7.20
CA ILE A 11 -5.26 -1.09 8.15
C ILE A 11 -4.15 -0.12 8.55
N VAL A 12 -2.97 -0.63 8.91
CA VAL A 12 -1.83 0.21 9.31
C VAL A 12 -1.37 1.08 8.14
N LEU A 13 -1.31 0.53 6.92
CA LEU A 13 -1.01 1.33 5.72
C LEU A 13 -2.02 2.45 5.52
N ASN A 14 -3.32 2.13 5.60
CA ASN A 14 -4.39 3.12 5.42
C ASN A 14 -4.32 4.23 6.47
N VAL A 15 -4.10 3.88 7.75
CA VAL A 15 -3.97 4.86 8.84
C VAL A 15 -2.71 5.71 8.64
N ALA A 16 -1.57 5.09 8.35
CA ALA A 16 -0.30 5.79 8.12
C ALA A 16 -0.40 6.76 6.92
N VAL A 17 -0.95 6.29 5.80
CA VAL A 17 -1.16 7.13 4.61
C VAL A 17 -2.12 8.27 4.91
N ASN A 18 -3.21 8.02 5.64
CA ASN A 18 -4.17 9.06 6.01
C ASN A 18 -3.55 10.12 6.94
N MET A 19 -2.69 9.70 7.88
CA MET A 19 -1.95 10.61 8.77
C MET A 19 -0.93 11.47 8.00
N ILE A 20 -0.19 10.87 7.07
CA ILE A 20 0.88 11.55 6.31
C ILE A 20 0.30 12.47 5.22
N SER A 21 -0.75 12.03 4.55
CA SER A 21 -1.35 12.70 3.38
C SER A 21 -2.38 13.76 3.72
N ALA A 22 -2.58 14.08 5.00
CA ALA A 22 -3.51 15.11 5.46
C ALA A 22 -3.47 16.37 4.57
N ARG A 23 -4.57 16.56 3.81
CA ARG A 23 -4.91 17.73 2.98
C ARG A 23 -4.01 18.06 1.77
N ASN A 24 -2.98 17.27 1.46
CA ASN A 24 -2.04 17.58 0.38
C ASN A 24 -2.09 16.55 -0.75
N ARG A 25 -2.60 16.95 -1.93
CA ARG A 25 -2.65 16.13 -3.16
C ARG A 25 -1.31 15.47 -3.50
N LYS A 26 -0.20 16.22 -3.41
CA LYS A 26 1.14 15.69 -3.70
C LYS A 26 1.53 14.54 -2.77
N ARG A 27 1.15 14.63 -1.48
CA ARG A 27 1.47 13.61 -0.48
C ARG A 27 0.67 12.32 -0.74
N TRP A 28 -0.60 12.41 -1.16
CA TRP A 28 -1.37 11.24 -1.58
C TRP A 28 -0.71 10.48 -2.74
N ILE A 29 -0.26 11.19 -3.78
CA ILE A 29 0.40 10.57 -4.94
C ILE A 29 1.74 9.92 -4.54
N ILE A 30 2.57 10.63 -3.75
CA ILE A 30 3.85 10.10 -3.26
C ILE A 30 3.62 8.87 -2.37
N SER A 31 2.62 8.91 -1.48
CA SER A 31 2.29 7.78 -0.62
C SER A 31 1.79 6.57 -1.42
N GLY A 32 0.98 6.77 -2.47
CA GLY A 32 0.57 5.70 -3.38
C GLY A 32 1.75 5.06 -4.10
N LEU A 33 2.69 5.88 -4.62
CA LEU A 33 3.91 5.39 -5.26
C LEU A 33 4.80 4.60 -4.30
N ILE A 34 5.00 5.09 -3.07
CA ILE A 34 5.78 4.39 -2.04
C ILE A 34 5.12 3.04 -1.71
N VAL A 35 3.80 3.01 -1.57
CA VAL A 35 3.07 1.76 -1.29
C VAL A 35 3.22 0.76 -2.45
N MET A 36 3.09 1.21 -3.69
CA MET A 36 3.18 0.33 -4.87
C MET A 36 4.60 -0.19 -5.13
N PHE A 37 5.60 0.68 -5.09
CA PHE A 37 6.96 0.31 -5.50
C PHE A 37 7.85 -0.17 -4.37
N LEU A 38 7.55 0.22 -3.12
CA LEU A 38 8.35 -0.18 -1.97
C LEU A 38 7.62 -1.24 -1.14
N PHE A 39 6.41 -0.97 -0.68
CA PHE A 39 5.71 -1.89 0.22
C PHE A 39 5.20 -3.16 -0.47
N ALA A 40 4.72 -3.09 -1.72
CA ALA A 40 4.23 -4.28 -2.42
C ALA A 40 5.30 -5.37 -2.63
N PRO A 41 6.51 -5.09 -3.15
CA PRO A 41 7.55 -6.10 -3.29
C PRO A 41 8.12 -6.56 -1.94
N ILE A 42 8.18 -5.68 -0.93
CA ILE A 42 8.57 -6.07 0.43
C ILE A 42 7.56 -7.05 1.03
N ALA A 43 6.26 -6.74 0.94
CA ALA A 43 5.20 -7.62 1.43
C ALA A 43 5.20 -8.96 0.69
N MET A 44 5.39 -8.94 -0.64
CA MET A 44 5.55 -10.15 -1.44
C MET A 44 6.75 -10.99 -0.96
N GLY A 45 7.94 -10.39 -0.81
CA GLY A 45 9.14 -11.11 -0.38
C GLY A 45 9.01 -11.72 1.02
N ILE A 46 8.46 -10.96 1.98
CA ILE A 46 8.21 -11.45 3.34
C ILE A 46 7.22 -12.62 3.31
N THR A 47 6.17 -12.53 2.50
CA THR A 47 5.14 -13.58 2.40
C THR A 47 5.72 -14.83 1.74
N ILE A 48 6.48 -14.70 0.65
CA ILE A 48 7.16 -15.85 0.02
C ILE A 48 8.10 -16.53 1.01
N TYR A 49 8.87 -15.76 1.75
CA TYR A 49 9.83 -16.29 2.73
C TYR A 49 9.12 -17.00 3.88
N THR A 50 8.12 -16.37 4.48
CA THR A 50 7.38 -16.94 5.61
C THR A 50 6.59 -18.17 5.19
N VAL A 51 5.75 -18.06 4.16
CA VAL A 51 4.94 -19.18 3.66
C VAL A 51 5.85 -20.29 3.14
N GLY A 52 6.85 -19.97 2.33
CA GLY A 52 7.78 -20.96 1.77
C GLY A 52 8.56 -21.74 2.83
N LEU A 53 8.90 -21.12 3.96
CA LEU A 53 9.48 -21.82 5.10
C LEU A 53 8.47 -22.67 5.88
N THR A 54 7.20 -22.27 5.91
CA THR A 54 6.17 -22.92 6.73
C THR A 54 5.55 -24.14 6.03
N THR A 55 5.34 -24.09 4.72
CA THR A 55 4.77 -25.20 3.93
C THR A 55 5.83 -26.13 3.33
N GLY A 56 7.11 -25.73 3.29
CA GLY A 56 8.18 -26.51 2.65
C GLY A 56 8.11 -26.55 1.12
N ASP A 57 6.97 -26.17 0.53
CA ASP A 57 6.75 -26.06 -0.90
C ASP A 57 6.94 -24.61 -1.38
N GLY A 58 8.08 -24.34 -2.03
CA GLY A 58 8.41 -23.03 -2.58
C GLY A 58 7.41 -22.50 -3.62
N ILE A 59 6.63 -23.37 -4.25
CA ILE A 59 5.59 -22.99 -5.23
C ILE A 59 4.39 -22.34 -4.51
N SER A 60 3.97 -22.89 -3.36
CA SER A 60 2.86 -22.34 -2.59
C SER A 60 3.18 -20.94 -2.05
N GLY A 61 4.40 -20.75 -1.54
CA GLY A 61 4.88 -19.44 -1.09
C GLY A 61 4.91 -18.41 -2.21
N GLY A 62 5.33 -18.81 -3.42
CA GLY A 62 5.31 -17.96 -4.60
C GLY A 62 3.91 -17.46 -4.98
N ILE A 63 2.92 -18.37 -5.04
CA ILE A 63 1.55 -18.03 -5.41
C ILE A 63 0.91 -17.12 -4.36
N VAL A 64 1.03 -17.47 -3.07
CA VAL A 64 0.45 -16.69 -1.98
C VAL A 64 1.11 -15.32 -1.88
N GLY A 65 2.43 -15.25 -2.01
CA GLY A 65 3.17 -14.00 -2.00
C GLY A 65 2.82 -13.09 -3.18
N PHE A 66 2.60 -13.65 -4.37
CA PHE A 66 2.16 -12.88 -5.53
C PHE A 66 0.76 -12.29 -5.32
N VAL A 67 -0.19 -13.08 -4.80
CA VAL A 67 -1.53 -12.59 -4.47
C VAL A 67 -1.47 -11.47 -3.42
N TYR A 68 -0.62 -11.62 -2.39
CA TYR A 68 -0.39 -10.59 -1.39
C TYR A 68 0.18 -9.30 -1.98
N GLY A 69 1.25 -9.42 -2.77
CA GLY A 69 1.88 -8.29 -3.43
C GLY A 69 0.89 -7.56 -4.33
N ALA A 70 0.08 -8.29 -5.10
CA ALA A 70 -0.94 -7.73 -5.97
C ALA A 70 -2.02 -6.95 -5.19
N LEU A 71 -2.47 -7.47 -4.05
CA LEU A 71 -3.45 -6.77 -3.19
C LEU A 71 -2.89 -5.48 -2.60
N VAL A 72 -1.63 -5.48 -2.13
CA VAL A 72 -0.95 -4.28 -1.63
C VAL A 72 -0.74 -3.26 -2.75
N PHE A 73 -0.37 -3.73 -3.94
CA PHE A 73 -0.23 -2.89 -5.13
C PHE A 73 -1.54 -2.22 -5.54
N LEU A 74 -2.66 -2.97 -5.56
CA LEU A 74 -4.00 -2.43 -5.80
C LEU A 74 -4.39 -1.39 -4.75
N ASN A 75 -4.00 -1.59 -3.49
CA ASN A 75 -4.22 -0.59 -2.43
C ASN A 75 -3.46 0.72 -2.72
N GLY A 76 -2.21 0.61 -3.18
CA GLY A 76 -1.42 1.75 -3.62
C GLY A 76 -2.05 2.51 -4.80
N ILE A 77 -2.66 1.80 -5.76
CA ILE A 77 -3.44 2.42 -6.85
C ILE A 77 -4.61 3.22 -6.29
N ALA A 78 -5.35 2.67 -5.32
CA ALA A 78 -6.48 3.37 -4.70
C ALA A 78 -6.04 4.69 -4.04
N PHE A 79 -4.87 4.73 -3.39
CA PHE A 79 -4.30 5.97 -2.86
C PHE A 79 -3.92 6.96 -3.94
N LEU A 80 -3.40 6.47 -5.06
CA LEU A 80 -3.03 7.28 -6.22
C LEU A 80 -4.27 7.93 -6.85
N ILE A 81 -5.35 7.16 -7.04
CA ILE A 81 -6.66 7.65 -7.52
C ILE A 81 -7.20 8.71 -6.55
N LYS A 82 -7.18 8.44 -5.24
CA LYS A 82 -7.62 9.40 -4.22
C LYS A 82 -6.80 10.68 -4.24
N GLY A 83 -5.50 10.59 -4.51
CA GLY A 83 -4.63 11.73 -4.74
C GLY A 83 -5.02 12.54 -5.98
N PHE A 84 -5.34 11.89 -7.09
CA PHE A 84 -5.82 12.56 -8.30
C PHE A 84 -7.20 13.22 -8.13
N MET A 85 -8.12 12.59 -7.39
CA MET A 85 -9.45 13.13 -7.09
C MET A 85 -9.43 14.25 -6.04
N THR A 86 -8.37 14.36 -5.23
CA THR A 86 -8.24 15.45 -4.27
C THR A 86 -8.00 16.77 -5.03
N PRO A 87 -8.90 17.77 -4.94
CA PRO A 87 -8.74 19.02 -5.67
C PRO A 87 -7.43 19.70 -5.27
N LYS A 88 -6.72 20.28 -6.26
CA LYS A 88 -5.50 21.05 -6.02
C LYS A 88 -5.89 22.24 -5.14
N MET A 89 -5.55 22.20 -3.86
CA MET A 89 -5.79 23.32 -2.95
C MET A 89 -4.99 24.52 -3.48
N ASN A 90 -5.70 25.49 -4.05
CA ASN A 90 -5.11 26.70 -4.61
C ASN A 90 -4.78 27.62 -3.43
N VAL A 91 -3.49 27.77 -3.13
CA VAL A 91 -2.98 28.62 -2.03
C VAL A 91 -3.26 30.12 -2.31
N ASN A 92 -3.80 30.47 -3.48
CA ASN A 92 -4.02 31.84 -3.91
C ASN A 92 -5.27 32.54 -3.34
N ASN A 93 -6.12 31.86 -2.56
CA ASN A 93 -7.39 32.45 -2.08
C ASN A 93 -7.32 32.96 -0.62
N ARG A 94 -6.14 33.38 -0.13
CA ARG A 94 -5.98 33.94 1.23
C ARG A 94 -5.57 35.42 1.27
N THR A 95 -5.65 36.14 0.15
CA THR A 95 -5.21 37.54 0.06
C THR A 95 -6.23 38.44 -0.66
N THR A 96 -7.51 38.26 -0.36
CA THR A 96 -8.55 39.26 -0.64
C THR A 96 -9.36 39.46 0.63
#